data_AF-A0A9D7N6U1-F1
#
_entry.id   AF-A0A9D7N6U1-F1
#
_cell.length_a   1.000
_cell.length_b   1.000
_cell.length_c   1.000
_cell.angle_alpha   90.00
_cell.angle_beta   90.00
_cell.angle_gamma   90.00
#
_symmetry.space_group_name_H-M   'P 1'
#
loop_
_entity.id
_entity.type
_entity.pdbx_description
1 polymer ?
#
loop_
_entity_poly.entity_id
_entity_poly.type
_entity_poly.pdbx_seq_one_letter_code
_entity_poly.pdbx_strand_id
1 'polypeptide(L)' 'MSLDMLDDGCRMMRENLRRRHPECREAELEELLVAWLIERPGAEHGDGVGRPGVWPRVRR' A
#
# COMPACT_ATOMS: atom_id res chain seq x y z
N MET A 1 4.55 -3.22 -17.84
CA MET A 1 4.59 -4.56 -17.20
C MET A 1 4.92 -4.44 -15.70
N SER A 2 4.37 -3.46 -14.99
CA SER A 2 4.55 -3.27 -13.53
C SER A 2 3.22 -2.99 -12.81
N LEU A 3 2.20 -2.49 -13.53
CA LEU A 3 0.88 -2.23 -12.97
C LEU A 3 0.08 -3.51 -12.73
N ASP A 4 0.28 -4.57 -13.54
CA ASP A 4 -0.46 -5.83 -13.38
C ASP A 4 -0.12 -6.53 -12.05
N MET A 5 1.17 -6.52 -11.67
CA MET A 5 1.61 -7.07 -10.38
C MET A 5 1.08 -6.27 -9.18
N LEU A 6 0.95 -4.94 -9.34
CA LEU A 6 0.32 -4.09 -8.33
C LEU A 6 -1.16 -4.42 -8.20
N ASP A 7 -1.87 -4.56 -9.31
CA ASP A 7 -3.30 -4.92 -9.32
C ASP A 7 -3.56 -6.28 -8.66
N ASP A 8 -2.74 -7.29 -8.99
CA ASP A 8 -2.81 -8.60 -8.34
C ASP A 8 -2.56 -8.52 -6.83
N GLY A 9 -1.57 -7.73 -6.40
CA GLY A 9 -1.29 -7.49 -4.98
C GLY A 9 -2.46 -6.81 -4.27
N CYS A 10 -3.06 -5.78 -4.89
CA CYS A 10 -4.25 -5.09 -4.38
C CYS A 10 -5.45 -6.04 -4.26
N ARG A 11 -5.67 -6.89 -5.27
CA ARG A 11 -6.74 -7.90 -5.24
C ARG A 11 -6.56 -8.91 -4.11
N MET A 12 -5.33 -9.42 -3.93
CA MET A 12 -5.02 -10.33 -2.81
C MET A 12 -5.23 -9.66 -1.45
N MET A 13 -4.82 -8.40 -1.30
CA MET A 13 -4.99 -7.68 -0.04
C MET A 13 -6.46 -7.36 0.26
N ARG A 14 -7.26 -7.02 -0.75
CA ARG A 14 -8.71 -6.83 -0.59
C ARG A 14 -9.39 -8.08 -0.03
N GLU A 15 -9.02 -9.27 -0.51
CA GLU A 15 -9.53 -10.54 0.04
C GLU A 15 -9.06 -10.80 1.48
N ASN A 16 -7.84 -10.40 1.84
CA ASN A 16 -7.37 -10.49 3.22
C ASN A 16 -8.14 -9.54 4.16
N LEU A 17 -8.43 -8.32 3.70
CA LEU A 17 -9.23 -7.35 4.45
C LEU A 17 -10.67 -7.85 4.65
N ARG A 18 -11.29 -8.41 3.61
CA ARG A 18 -12.62 -9.06 3.70
C ARG A 18 -12.67 -10.15 4.77
N ARG A 19 -11.63 -10.99 4.86
CA ARG A 19 -11.56 -12.04 5.88
C ARG A 19 -11.39 -11.49 7.30
N ARG A 20 -10.69 -10.36 7.45
CA ARG A 20 -10.42 -9.72 8.75
C ARG A 20 -11.57 -8.84 9.24
N HIS A 21 -12.34 -8.28 8.31
CA HIS A 21 -13.43 -7.35 8.54
C HIS A 21 -14.68 -7.78 7.74
N PRO A 22 -15.28 -8.94 8.07
CA PRO A 22 -16.43 -9.48 7.34
C PRO A 22 -17.68 -8.58 7.36
N GLU A 23 -17.77 -7.66 8.32
CA GLU A 23 -18.84 -6.67 8.47
C GLU A 23 -18.68 -5.43 7.58
N CYS A 24 -17.48 -5.18 7.04
CA CYS A 24 -17.22 -4.03 6.20
C CYS A 24 -17.91 -4.16 4.85
N ARG A 25 -18.50 -3.06 4.40
CA ARG A 25 -19.01 -2.91 3.03
C ARG A 25 -17.85 -2.66 2.07
N GLU A 26 -18.11 -2.82 0.78
CA GLU A 26 -17.07 -2.68 -0.25
C GLU A 26 -16.33 -1.34 -0.21
N ALA A 27 -17.05 -0.25 0.03
CA ALA A 27 -16.45 1.08 0.14
C ALA A 27 -15.49 1.20 1.33
N GLU A 28 -15.84 0.58 2.47
CA GLU A 28 -15.01 0.59 3.68
C GLU A 28 -13.75 -0.27 3.49
N LEU A 29 -13.88 -1.38 2.75
CA LEU A 29 -12.73 -2.21 2.37
C LEU A 29 -11.75 -1.48 1.45
N GLU A 30 -12.26 -0.64 0.54
CA GLU A 30 -11.41 0.18 -0.33
C GLU A 30 -10.66 1.25 0.48
N GLU A 31 -11.32 1.90 1.44
CA GLU A 31 -10.67 2.86 2.35
C GLU A 31 -9.55 2.18 3.17
N LEU A 32 -9.81 0.98 3.69
CA LEU A 32 -8.80 0.19 4.40
C LEU A 32 -7.64 -0.23 3.48
N LEU A 33 -7.91 -0.57 2.22
CA LEU A 33 -6.88 -0.90 1.25
C LEU A 33 -5.99 0.31 0.95
N VAL A 34 -6.57 1.50 0.77
CA VAL A 34 -5.84 2.75 0.56
C VAL A 34 -4.98 3.09 1.78
N ALA A 35 -5.54 3.00 2.99
CA ALA A 35 -4.79 3.21 4.22
C ALA A 35 -3.61 2.23 4.34
N TRP A 36 -3.85 0.95 4.03
CA TRP A 36 -2.81 -0.06 4.01
C TRP A 36 -1.72 0.24 2.98
N LEU A 37 -2.05 0.69 1.76
CA LEU A 37 -1.08 1.03 0.72
C LEU A 37 -0.15 2.19 1.12
N ILE A 38 -0.62 3.10 1.97
CA ILE A 38 0.15 4.24 2.47
C ILE A 38 1.15 3.80 3.55
N GLU A 39 0.69 3.04 4.55
CA GLU A 39 1.54 2.67 5.68
C GLU A 39 2.38 1.42 5.44
N ARG A 40 1.87 0.47 4.62
CA ARG A 40 2.39 -0.90 4.35
C ARG A 40 3.46 -1.36 5.34
N PRO A 41 3.08 -2.03 6.43
CA PRO A 41 4.04 -2.49 7.45
C PRO A 41 5.21 -3.27 6.84
N GLY A 42 6.44 -2.87 7.16
CA GLY A 42 7.68 -3.41 6.57
C GLY A 42 8.17 -2.69 5.30
N ALA A 43 7.40 -1.75 4.77
CA ALA A 43 7.74 -0.89 3.63
C ALA A 43 7.42 0.58 3.93
N GLU A 44 7.64 1.03 5.18
CA GLU A 44 7.31 2.37 5.66
C GLU A 44 8.03 3.47 4.87
N HIS A 45 9.13 3.12 4.22
CA HIS A 45 9.96 4.01 3.40
C HIS A 45 9.84 3.73 1.89
N GLY A 46 8.87 2.91 1.49
CA GLY A 46 8.72 2.41 0.14
C GLY A 46 9.69 1.27 -0.20
N ASP A 47 9.63 0.81 -1.45
CA ASP A 47 10.36 -0.36 -1.93
C ASP A 47 11.78 -0.04 -2.44
N GLY A 48 12.21 1.23 -2.31
CA GLY A 48 13.49 1.71 -2.80
C GLY A 48 14.63 1.50 -1.81
N VAL A 49 15.79 1.06 -2.31
CA VAL A 49 17.02 1.03 -1.51
C VAL A 49 17.47 2.46 -1.22
N GLY A 50 17.72 2.79 0.05
CA GLY A 50 18.26 4.09 0.45
C GLY A 50 17.75 4.57 1.81
N ARG A 51 17.97 5.85 2.09
CA ARG A 51 17.38 6.54 3.24
C ARG A 51 16.33 7.54 2.76
N PRO A 52 15.25 7.76 3.52
CA PRO A 52 14.33 8.86 3.26
C PRO A 52 15.11 10.17 3.13
N GLY A 53 14.75 10.98 2.15
CA GLY A 53 15.39 12.27 1.93
C GLY A 53 14.36 13.31 1.55
N VAL A 54 14.59 14.54 1.99
CA VAL A 54 13.76 15.69 1.65
C VAL A 54 13.95 16.11 0.20
N TRP A 55 12.85 16.53 -0.42
CA TRP A 55 12.82 17.17 -1.73
C TRP A 55 12.55 18.68 -1.55
N PRO A 56 13.24 19.59 -2.26
CA PRO A 56 14.29 19.34 -3.24
C PRO A 56 15.61 18.86 -2.60
N ARG A 57 16.35 18.01 -3.33
CA ARG A 57 17.65 17.50 -2.89
C ARG A 57 18.68 18.64 -2.91
N VAL A 58 19.28 18.97 -1.77
CA VAL A 58 20.44 19.86 -1.74
C VAL A 58 21.65 19.06 -2.22
N ARG A 59 22.22 19.40 -3.38
CA ARG A 59 23.52 18.86 -3.80
C ARG A 59 24.59 19.43 -2.86
N ARG A 60 25.30 18.57 -2.14
CA ARG A 60 26.58 18.89 -1.49
C ARG A 60 27.72 18.41 -2.38
#